data_AF-A0A948SFJ4-F1
#
_entry.id   AF-A0A948SFJ4-F1
#
_cell.length_a   1.000
_cell.length_b   1.000
_cell.length_c   1.000
_cell.angle_alpha   90.00
_cell.angle_beta   90.00
_cell.angle_gamma   90.00
#
_symmetry.space_group_name_H-M   'P 1'
#
loop_
_entity.id
_entity.type
_entity.pdbx_description
1 polymer ?
#
loop_
_entity_poly.entity_id
_entity_poly.type
_entity_poly.pdbx_seq_one_letter_code
_entity_poly.pdbx_strand_id
1 'polypeptide(L)'
;MERRAILDELAACRRGRGLTQTAVAAAMETSQSSIARLETEAYEPLLSTVQRFASAVGMRLELRLVEESPASGDPEGRPSGRRRAPAQSSS
;
A
#
# COMPACT_ATOMS: atom_id res chain seq x y z
N MET A 1 -2.39 0.42 -1.25
CA MET A 1 -1.32 -0.36 -0.59
C MET A 1 -2.01 -1.22 0.46
N GLU A 2 -1.94 -2.54 0.32
CA GLU A 2 -2.60 -3.45 1.27
C GLU A 2 -1.75 -3.54 2.54
N ARG A 3 -2.35 -3.30 3.72
CA ARG A 3 -1.65 -3.20 5.01
C ARG A 3 -0.68 -4.36 5.29
N ARG A 4 -1.02 -5.56 4.81
CA ARG A 4 -0.17 -6.76 4.92
C ARG A 4 1.20 -6.56 4.27
N ALA A 5 1.26 -5.92 3.10
CA ALA A 5 2.52 -5.68 2.40
C ALA A 5 3.50 -4.85 3.24
N ILE A 6 2.99 -3.89 4.03
CA ILE A 6 3.82 -3.08 4.95
C ILE A 6 4.40 -3.96 6.07
N LEU A 7 3.59 -4.85 6.64
CA LEU A 7 4.06 -5.76 7.70
C LEU A 7 5.10 -6.75 7.18
N ASP A 8 4.91 -7.25 5.96
CA ASP A 8 5.87 -8.14 5.30
C ASP A 8 7.21 -7.43 5.04
N GLU A 9 7.16 -6.16 4.61
CA GLU A 9 8.34 -5.32 4.42
C GLU A 9 9.08 -5.06 5.75
N LEU A 10 8.34 -4.76 6.83
CA LEU A 10 8.93 -4.59 8.16
C LEU A 10 9.57 -5.89 8.67
N ALA A 11 8.93 -7.04 8.47
CA ALA A 11 9.47 -8.36 8.82
C ALA A 11 10.71 -8.71 7.99
N ALA A 12 10.73 -8.34 6.71
CA ALA A 12 11.89 -8.48 5.84
C ALA A 12 13.05 -7.57 6.32
N CYS A 13 12.78 -6.32 6.65
CA CYS A 13 13.77 -5.38 7.18
C CYS A 13 14.36 -5.89 8.51
N ARG A 14 13.51 -6.37 9.43
CA ARG A 14 13.96 -7.01 10.68
C ARG A 14 14.96 -8.13 10.40
N ARG A 15 14.60 -9.05 9.49
CA ARG A 15 15.46 -10.19 9.11
C ARG A 15 16.76 -9.73 8.45
N GLY A 16 16.69 -8.77 7.52
CA GLY A 16 17.87 -8.21 6.84
C GLY A 16 18.86 -7.52 7.80
N ARG A 17 18.36 -7.01 8.93
CA ARG A 17 19.17 -6.41 10.00
C ARG A 17 19.60 -7.40 11.09
N GLY A 18 19.24 -8.68 10.98
CA GLY A 18 19.58 -9.69 11.98
C GLY A 18 18.86 -9.53 13.33
N LEU A 19 17.78 -8.75 13.38
CA LEU A 19 17.03 -8.53 14.62
C LEU A 19 16.11 -9.72 14.92
N THR A 20 16.07 -10.18 16.16
CA THR A 20 15.10 -11.19 16.60
C THR A 20 13.72 -10.56 16.84
N GLN A 21 12.65 -11.37 16.82
CA GLN A 21 11.32 -10.88 17.21
C GLN A 21 11.30 -10.36 18.65
N THR A 22 12.06 -10.99 19.56
CA THR A 22 12.21 -10.54 20.95
C THR A 22 12.91 -9.17 21.04
N ALA A 23 13.93 -8.91 20.22
CA ALA A 23 14.61 -7.62 20.21
C ALA A 23 13.67 -6.50 19.77
N VAL A 24 12.88 -6.74 18.71
CA VAL A 24 11.85 -5.79 18.27
C VAL A 24 10.76 -5.62 19.32
N ALA A 25 10.32 -6.71 19.95
CA ALA A 25 9.31 -6.66 21.00
C ALA A 25 9.76 -5.79 22.18
N ALA A 26 11.01 -5.94 22.62
CA ALA A 26 11.60 -5.12 23.67
C ALA A 26 11.62 -3.64 23.29
N ALA A 27 12.02 -3.31 22.06
CA ALA A 27 12.01 -1.93 21.56
C ALA A 27 10.60 -1.33 21.40
N MET A 28 9.59 -2.18 21.21
CA MET A 28 8.18 -1.78 21.08
C MET A 28 7.40 -1.86 22.41
N GLU A 29 8.06 -2.22 23.51
CA GLU A 29 7.45 -2.45 24.83
C GLU A 29 6.27 -3.43 24.75
N THR A 30 6.47 -4.54 24.05
CA THR A 30 5.46 -5.58 23.82
C THR A 30 6.06 -6.97 23.95
N SER A 31 5.23 -8.00 23.71
CA SER A 31 5.66 -9.40 23.80
C SER A 31 6.16 -9.94 22.45
N GLN A 32 7.03 -10.95 22.48
CA GLN A 32 7.49 -11.62 21.26
C GLN A 32 6.33 -12.27 20.50
N SER A 33 5.31 -12.80 21.19
CA SER A 33 4.11 -13.34 20.55
C SER A 33 3.28 -12.26 19.87
N SER A 34 3.22 -11.04 20.42
CA SER A 34 2.61 -9.88 19.74
C SER A 34 3.31 -9.56 18.42
N ILE A 35 4.64 -9.60 18.38
CA ILE A 35 5.40 -9.42 17.13
C ILE A 35 5.16 -10.57 16.16
N ALA A 36 5.18 -11.82 16.63
CA ALA A 36 4.90 -12.98 15.79
C ALA A 36 3.52 -12.85 15.12
N ARG A 37 2.48 -12.45 15.88
CA ARG A 37 1.14 -12.19 15.32
C ARG A 37 1.12 -11.09 14.28
N LEU A 38 1.84 -9.99 14.50
CA LEU A 38 1.96 -8.92 13.50
C LEU A 38 2.62 -9.41 12.21
N GLU A 39 3.55 -10.37 12.29
CA GLU A 39 4.24 -10.93 11.12
C GLU A 39 3.44 -12.06 10.42
N THR A 40 2.64 -12.84 11.15
CA THR A 40 2.00 -14.06 10.60
C THR A 40 0.47 -14.01 10.52
N GLU A 41 -0.21 -13.36 11.47
CA GLU A 41 -1.68 -13.37 11.53
C GLU A 41 -2.29 -12.20 10.75
N ALA A 42 -3.55 -12.37 10.34
CA ALA A 42 -4.39 -11.31 9.77
C ALA A 42 -4.94 -10.43 10.90
N TYR A 43 -4.05 -9.77 11.64
CA TYR A 43 -4.44 -8.73 12.58
C TYR A 43 -4.48 -7.38 11.87
N GLU A 44 -5.42 -6.51 12.23
CA GLU A 44 -5.43 -5.11 11.80
C GLU A 44 -4.70 -4.23 12.83
N PRO A 45 -3.38 -4.00 12.69
CA PRO A 45 -2.68 -3.09 13.57
C PRO A 45 -3.15 -1.65 13.38
N LEU A 46 -3.16 -0.89 14.47
CA LEU A 46 -3.23 0.56 14.40
C LEU A 46 -2.04 1.12 13.61
N LEU A 47 -2.22 2.28 12.98
CA LEU A 47 -1.12 2.97 12.30
C LEU A 47 0.06 3.22 13.26
N SER A 48 -0.23 3.55 14.52
CA SER A 48 0.77 3.73 15.58
C SER A 48 1.59 2.47 15.85
N THR A 49 1.02 1.29 15.66
CA THR A 49 1.74 0.01 15.80
C THR A 49 2.71 -0.20 14.64
N VAL A 50 2.27 0.08 13.42
CA VAL A 50 3.13 0.02 12.22
C VAL A 50 4.29 1.01 12.34
N GLN A 51 4.01 2.24 12.79
CA GLN A 51 5.01 3.27 12.97
C GLN A 51 6.04 2.90 14.06
N ARG A 52 5.61 2.35 15.19
CA ARG A 52 6.52 1.86 16.24
C ARG A 52 7.38 0.70 15.75
N PHE A 53 6.82 -0.22 14.97
CA PHE A 53 7.60 -1.31 14.38
C PHE A 53 8.64 -0.75 13.41
N ALA A 54 8.26 0.15 12.49
CA ALA A 54 9.22 0.84 11.62
C ALA A 54 10.38 1.45 12.42
N SER A 55 10.09 2.23 13.47
CA SER A 55 11.10 2.79 14.34
C SER A 55 11.98 1.73 15.01
N ALA A 56 11.39 0.63 15.50
CA ALA A 56 12.11 -0.47 16.15
C ALA A 56 13.07 -1.21 15.20
N VAL A 57 12.80 -1.22 13.90
CA VAL A 57 13.71 -1.76 12.87
C VAL A 57 14.59 -0.67 12.24
N GLY A 58 14.59 0.55 12.76
CA GLY A 58 15.40 1.66 12.26
C GLY A 58 14.96 2.16 10.88
N MET A 59 13.65 2.16 10.63
CA MET A 59 12.98 2.65 9.43
C MET A 59 12.04 3.80 9.80
N ARG A 60 11.70 4.62 8.81
CA ARG A 60 10.69 5.69 8.93
C ARG A 60 9.52 5.37 8.02
N LEU A 61 8.30 5.45 8.54
CA LEU A 61 7.09 5.34 7.73
C LEU A 61 6.78 6.70 7.08
N GLU A 62 6.68 6.72 5.76
CA GLU A 62 6.22 7.87 4.99
C GLU A 62 4.88 7.53 4.33
N LEU A 63 3.86 8.34 4.60
CA LEU A 63 2.51 8.16 4.05
C LEU A 63 2.22 9.29 3.06
N ARG A 64 1.66 8.91 1.91
CA ARG A 64 1.14 9.84 0.91
C ARG A 64 -0.31 9.49 0.64
N LEU A 65 -1.19 10.48 0.80
CA LEU A 65 -2.55 10.38 0.30
C LEU A 65 -2.53 10.57 -1.21
N VAL A 66 -3.22 9.69 -1.92
CA VAL A 66 -3.50 9.82 -3.34
C VAL A 66 -5.00 9.91 -3.49
N GLU A 67 -5.47 10.53 -4.56
CA GLU A 67 -6.90 10.47 -4.89
C GLU A 67 -7.28 9.00 -5.01
N GLU A 68 -8.32 8.59 -4.29
CA GLU A 68 -8.97 7.34 -4.56
C GLU A 68 -9.57 7.51 -5.94
N SER A 69 -8.90 6.97 -6.97
CA SER A 69 -9.40 7.03 -8.33
C SER A 69 -10.86 6.58 -8.25
N PRO A 70 -11.85 7.44 -8.59
CA PRO A 70 -13.17 6.91 -8.85
C PRO A 70 -12.92 5.90 -9.94
N ALA A 71 -13.15 4.61 -9.63
CA ALA A 71 -12.94 3.52 -10.55
C ALA A 71 -13.38 4.01 -11.92
N SER A 72 -12.41 4.16 -12.83
CA SER A 72 -12.61 4.93 -14.04
C SER A 72 -13.82 4.35 -14.75
N GLY A 73 -14.91 5.12 -14.73
CA GLY A 73 -15.96 4.97 -15.71
C GLY A 73 -15.29 4.95 -17.07
N ASP A 74 -15.81 4.06 -17.92
CA ASP A 74 -15.39 3.89 -19.29
C ASP A 74 -15.03 5.24 -19.93
N PRO A 75 -13.82 5.41 -20.48
CA PRO A 75 -13.58 6.47 -21.44
C PRO A 75 -14.24 6.03 -22.76
N GLU A 76 -15.56 5.94 -22.81
CA GLU A 76 -16.29 5.87 -24.08
C GLU A 76 -16.37 7.28 -24.70
N GLY A 77 -15.18 7.88 -24.83
CA GLY A 77 -14.90 9.01 -25.70
C GLY A 77 -14.45 8.48 -27.05
N ARG A 78 -15.37 7.87 -27.81
CA ARG A 78 -15.12 7.57 -29.22
C ARG A 78 -16.26 8.01 -30.11
N PRO A 79 -16.31 9.27 -30.57
CA PRO A 79 -16.81 9.53 -31.91
C PRO A 79 -15.72 9.10 -32.91
N SER A 80 -15.65 7.79 -33.18
CA SER A 80 -14.94 7.30 -34.38
C SER A 80 -15.63 7.94 -35.56
N GLY A 81 -14.88 8.74 -36.32
CA GLY A 81 -15.43 9.65 -37.29
C GLY A 81 -16.34 8.99 -38.32
N ARG A 82 -17.45 9.68 -38.62
CA ARG A 82 -18.02 9.68 -39.95
C ARG A 82 -17.97 11.11 -40.47
N ARG A 83 -16.85 11.48 -41.09
CA ARG A 83 -16.87 12.58 -42.07
C ARG A 83 -17.80 12.14 -43.19
N ARG A 84 -18.97 12.77 -43.28
CA ARG A 84 -19.64 13.00 -44.57
C ARG A 84 -20.19 14.42 -44.53
N ALA A 85 -19.52 15.29 -45.26
CA ALA A 85 -20.05 16.54 -45.77
C ALA A 85 -19.75 16.56 -47.27
N PRO A 86 -20.40 17.43 -48.06
CA PRO A 86 -21.84 17.60 -48.22
C PRO A 86 -22.26 17.25 -49.67
N ALA A 87 -23.57 17.27 -49.93
CA ALA A 87 -24.12 17.34 -51.27
C ALA A 87 -23.71 18.66 -51.96
N GLN A 88 -23.50 18.61 -53.29
CA GLN A 88 -23.76 19.66 -54.31
C GLN A 88 -23.39 19.11 -55.70
N SER A 89 -24.37 19.03 -56.62
CA SER A 89 -24.48 19.83 -57.88
C SER A 89 -23.59 19.29 -59.03
N SER A 90 -23.96 19.11 -60.30
CA SER A 90 -25.12 19.39 -61.14
C SER A 90 -24.95 18.62 -62.46
N SER A 91 -26.05 18.29 -63.15
CA SER A 91 -26.23 18.44 -64.61
C SER A 91 -27.71 18.37 -64.93
#